data_AF-A0A6G0X8G8-F1
#
_entry.id   AF-A0A6G0X8G8-F1
#
_cell.length_a   1.000
_cell.length_b   1.000
_cell.length_c   1.000
_cell.angle_alpha   90.00
_cell.angle_beta   90.00
_cell.angle_gamma   90.00
#
_symmetry.space_group_name_H-M   'P 1'
#
loop_
_entity.id
_entity.type
_entity.pdbx_description
1 polymer ?
#
loop_
_entity_poly.entity_id
_entity_poly.type
_entity_poly.pdbx_seq_one_letter_code
_entity_poly.pdbx_strand_id
1 'polypeptide(L)'
;MGYCWGGWVIGKYSSIENTPITCGISFHPSWRVEDVVEGYGKGQKMGQQIRVPQLLLTAKDDSPYLKPGGAVEGDLMRKPFKSKARVFPEMRHGWVNRGDLSDPAIDRDFHAAWDEEALPFLQDHF
;
A
#
# COMPACT_ATOMS: atom_id res chain seq x y z
N MET A 1 -7.75 -5.83 0.28
CA MET A 1 -7.48 -4.40 0.00
C MET A 1 -7.71 -3.58 1.26
N GLY A 2 -7.00 -2.47 1.45
CA GLY A 2 -7.12 -1.65 2.65
C GLY A 2 -6.83 -0.17 2.42
N TYR A 3 -7.52 0.69 3.16
CA TYR A 3 -7.40 2.15 3.10
C TYR A 3 -6.86 2.66 4.43
N CYS A 4 -5.88 3.57 4.43
CA CYS A 4 -5.35 4.13 5.67
C CYS A 4 -4.86 3.02 6.61
N TRP A 5 -5.45 2.91 7.82
CA TRP A 5 -5.21 1.83 8.78
C TRP A 5 -5.58 0.45 8.25
N GLY A 6 -6.57 0.34 7.36
CA GLY A 6 -6.87 -0.91 6.67
C GLY A 6 -5.69 -1.43 5.86
N GLY A 7 -4.84 -0.54 5.33
CA GLY A 7 -3.59 -0.95 4.66
C GLY A 7 -2.61 -1.62 5.62
N TRP A 8 -2.53 -1.18 6.87
CA TRP A 8 -1.73 -1.83 7.91
C TRP A 8 -2.28 -3.22 8.26
N VAL A 9 -3.60 -3.37 8.40
CA VAL A 9 -4.24 -4.66 8.64
C VAL A 9 -3.93 -5.65 7.51
N ILE A 10 -4.07 -5.23 6.25
CA ILE A 10 -3.71 -6.08 5.11
C ILE A 10 -2.23 -6.47 5.12
N GLY A 11 -1.33 -5.54 5.44
CA GLY A 11 0.09 -5.83 5.59
C GLY A 11 0.35 -6.88 6.69
N LYS A 12 -0.29 -6.75 7.85
CA LYS A 12 -0.15 -7.71 8.95
C LYS A 12 -0.67 -9.10 8.55
N TYR A 13 -1.88 -9.19 8.01
CA TYR A 13 -2.41 -10.49 7.58
C TYR A 13 -1.61 -11.10 6.41
N SER A 14 -1.02 -10.28 5.54
CA SER A 14 -0.10 -10.72 4.48
C SER A 14 1.23 -11.25 5.02
N SER A 15 1.52 -11.04 6.31
CA SER A 15 2.76 -11.48 6.99
C SER A 15 2.59 -12.78 7.76
N ILE A 16 1.35 -13.20 8.03
CA ILE A 16 1.03 -14.41 8.79
C ILE A 16 1.38 -15.65 7.96
N GLU A 17 1.92 -16.67 8.62
CA GLU A 17 2.19 -17.97 8.00
C GLU A 17 0.88 -18.61 7.49
N ASN A 18 0.91 -19.21 6.30
CA ASN A 18 -0.26 -19.78 5.63
C ASN A 18 -1.42 -18.79 5.46
N THR A 19 -1.12 -17.50 5.26
CA THR A 19 -2.13 -16.48 5.00
C THR A 19 -3.02 -16.86 3.81
N PRO A 20 -4.36 -16.73 3.91
CA PRO A 20 -5.27 -16.97 2.79
C PRO A 20 -5.31 -15.80 1.79
N ILE A 21 -4.65 -14.67 2.11
CA ILE A 21 -4.59 -13.51 1.22
C ILE A 21 -3.66 -13.85 0.05
N THR A 22 -4.14 -13.70 -1.19
CA THR A 22 -3.33 -13.94 -2.40
C THR A 22 -2.48 -12.72 -2.80
N CYS A 23 -2.96 -11.52 -2.50
CA CYS A 23 -2.25 -10.26 -2.71
C CYS A 23 -2.78 -9.15 -1.79
N GLY A 24 -1.94 -8.19 -1.46
CA GLY A 24 -2.31 -7.00 -0.69
C GLY A 24 -2.36 -5.76 -1.58
N ILE A 25 -3.44 -4.98 -1.50
CA ILE A 25 -3.52 -3.65 -2.12
C ILE A 25 -3.79 -2.65 -1.01
N SER A 26 -2.94 -1.63 -0.92
CA SER A 26 -3.06 -0.56 0.07
C SER A 26 -3.19 0.80 -0.61
N PHE A 27 -4.24 1.52 -0.28
CA PHE A 27 -4.44 2.92 -0.64
C PHE A 27 -4.07 3.79 0.57
N HIS A 28 -3.19 4.77 0.36
CA HIS A 28 -2.63 5.64 1.39
C HIS A 28 -2.30 4.88 2.70
N PRO A 29 -1.41 3.86 2.66
CA PRO A 29 -1.20 2.96 3.79
C PRO A 29 -0.66 3.68 5.04
N SER A 30 -1.33 3.46 6.18
CA SER A 30 -0.84 3.88 7.50
C SER A 30 -0.05 2.79 8.21
N TRP A 31 0.97 2.21 7.56
CA TRP A 31 1.80 1.17 8.20
C TRP A 31 2.59 1.67 9.42
N ARG A 32 2.66 2.99 9.63
CA ARG A 32 3.20 3.62 10.84
C ARG A 32 2.43 3.22 12.10
N VAL A 33 1.20 2.72 11.99
CA VAL A 33 0.49 2.12 13.12
C VAL A 33 1.29 0.99 13.76
N GLU A 34 2.06 0.23 12.98
CA GLU A 34 2.97 -0.78 13.49
C GLU A 34 4.00 -0.19 14.46
N ASP A 35 4.46 1.05 14.24
CA ASP A 35 5.40 1.71 15.15
C ASP A 35 4.78 2.02 16.51
N VAL A 36 3.45 2.22 16.55
CA VAL A 36 2.68 2.47 17.78
C VAL A 36 2.41 1.17 18.52
N VAL A 37 2.10 0.10 17.80
CA VAL A 37 1.69 -1.19 18.37
C VAL A 37 2.90 -2.05 18.78
N GLU A 38 3.94 -2.10 17.95
CA GLU A 38 5.08 -3.01 18.09
C GLU A 38 6.41 -2.28 18.42
N GLY A 39 6.38 -0.95 18.42
CA GLY A 39 7.50 -0.07 18.75
C GLY A 39 8.15 0.62 17.54
N TYR A 40 8.87 1.70 17.80
CA TYR A 40 9.40 2.59 16.77
C TYR A 40 10.26 1.89 15.71
N GLY A 41 9.98 2.18 14.44
CA GLY A 41 10.74 1.69 13.29
C GLY A 41 10.38 0.26 12.87
N LYS A 42 9.26 -0.29 13.35
CA LYS A 42 8.75 -1.61 12.97
C LYS A 42 7.93 -1.55 11.68
N GLY A 43 7.23 -0.45 11.40
CA GLY A 43 6.45 -0.28 10.16
C GLY A 43 7.30 -0.41 8.90
N GLN A 44 8.49 0.18 8.89
CA GLN A 44 9.44 0.05 7.77
C GLN A 44 10.02 -1.36 7.59
N LYS A 45 9.96 -2.22 8.63
CA LYS A 45 10.45 -3.61 8.59
C LYS A 45 9.35 -4.60 8.24
N MET A 46 8.09 -4.17 8.15
CA MET A 46 6.97 -5.07 7.91
C MET A 46 7.11 -5.80 6.56
N GLY A 47 7.70 -5.16 5.54
CA GLY A 47 8.00 -5.78 4.24
C GLY A 47 8.83 -7.07 4.32
N GLN A 48 9.65 -7.22 5.36
CA GLN A 48 10.48 -8.43 5.59
C GLN A 48 9.62 -9.67 5.88
N GLN A 49 8.46 -9.47 6.51
CA GLN A 49 7.59 -10.56 6.95
C GLN A 49 6.50 -10.87 5.93
N ILE A 50 6.21 -9.95 4.99
CA ILE A 50 5.24 -10.14 3.93
C ILE A 50 5.55 -11.40 3.11
N ARG A 51 4.49 -12.17 2.81
CA ARG A 51 4.54 -13.45 2.11
C ARG A 51 3.83 -13.46 0.77
N VAL A 52 3.11 -12.39 0.41
CA VAL A 52 2.34 -12.28 -0.83
C VAL A 52 2.56 -10.94 -1.54
N PRO A 53 2.36 -10.87 -2.87
CA PRO A 53 2.43 -9.62 -3.65
C PRO A 53 1.77 -8.44 -2.96
N GLN A 54 2.40 -7.26 -3.02
CA GLN A 54 1.82 -6.02 -2.51
C GLN A 54 1.78 -4.93 -3.57
N LEU A 55 0.68 -4.19 -3.63
CA LEU A 55 0.53 -2.92 -4.31
C LEU A 55 0.39 -1.80 -3.26
N LEU A 56 1.34 -0.88 -3.22
CA LEU A 56 1.38 0.25 -2.29
C LEU A 56 1.13 1.55 -3.06
N LEU A 57 -0.07 2.11 -2.91
CA LEU A 57 -0.46 3.37 -3.53
C LEU A 57 -0.43 4.48 -2.47
N THR A 58 0.53 5.39 -2.58
CA THR A 58 0.83 6.39 -1.54
C THR A 58 0.53 7.81 -2.00
N ALA A 59 0.13 8.68 -1.07
CA ALA A 59 0.03 10.13 -1.25
C ALA A 59 1.37 10.81 -0.98
N LYS A 60 1.43 12.13 -1.25
CA LYS A 60 2.64 12.92 -0.97
C LYS A 60 3.02 12.98 0.50
N ASP A 61 2.05 12.97 1.41
CA ASP A 61 2.22 13.09 2.85
C ASP A 61 2.28 11.74 3.58
N ASP A 62 2.26 10.62 2.83
CA ASP A 62 2.50 9.28 3.38
C ASP A 62 3.96 9.04 3.76
N SER A 63 4.15 8.01 4.59
CA SER A 63 5.48 7.64 5.10
C SER A 63 6.45 7.31 3.97
N PRO A 64 7.68 7.87 3.99
CA PRO A 64 8.64 7.72 2.90
C PRO A 64 9.09 6.27 2.69
N TYR A 65 9.09 5.44 3.73
CA TYR A 65 9.48 4.03 3.61
C TYR A 65 8.48 3.17 2.83
N LEU A 66 7.28 3.68 2.52
CA LEU A 66 6.24 3.00 1.72
C LEU A 66 6.23 3.46 0.25
N LYS A 67 6.96 4.52 -0.07
CA LYS A 67 7.04 5.09 -1.42
C LYS A 67 8.05 4.30 -2.28
N PRO A 68 8.02 4.48 -3.60
CA PRO A 68 9.08 3.96 -4.48
C PRO A 68 10.48 4.35 -3.98
N GLY A 69 11.42 3.41 -3.98
CA GLY A 69 12.75 3.53 -3.41
C GLY A 69 12.83 3.41 -1.88
N GLY A 70 11.68 3.27 -1.20
CA GLY A 70 11.60 3.11 0.25
C GLY A 70 12.02 1.72 0.74
N ALA A 71 12.26 1.60 2.05
CA ALA A 71 12.71 0.35 2.68
C ALA A 71 11.76 -0.83 2.40
N VAL A 72 10.44 -0.60 2.41
CA VAL A 72 9.45 -1.66 2.19
C VAL A 72 9.50 -2.19 0.76
N GLU A 73 9.61 -1.32 -0.25
CA GLU A 73 9.79 -1.78 -1.64
C GLU A 73 11.09 -2.58 -1.78
N GLY A 74 12.18 -2.10 -1.15
CA GLY A 74 13.45 -2.83 -1.10
C GLY A 74 13.33 -4.26 -0.54
N ASP A 75 12.54 -4.44 0.50
CA ASP A 75 12.28 -5.76 1.08
C ASP A 75 11.38 -6.63 0.18
N LEU A 76 10.35 -6.04 -0.43
CA LEU A 76 9.42 -6.73 -1.32
C LEU A 76 10.10 -7.19 -2.62
N MET A 77 11.03 -6.42 -3.19
CA MET A 77 11.77 -6.79 -4.41
C MET A 77 12.65 -8.03 -4.23
N ARG A 78 13.02 -8.39 -2.99
CA ARG A 78 13.79 -9.61 -2.69
C ARG A 78 12.93 -10.87 -2.57
N LYS A 79 11.60 -10.73 -2.67
CA LYS A 79 10.65 -11.83 -2.54
C LYS A 79 10.47 -12.55 -3.88
N PRO A 80 10.01 -13.82 -3.89
CA PRO A 80 9.82 -14.59 -5.13
C PRO A 80 8.58 -14.15 -5.94
N PHE A 81 8.01 -12.99 -5.63
CA PHE A 81 6.80 -12.46 -6.24
C PHE A 81 6.96 -10.98 -6.57
N LYS A 82 6.18 -10.50 -7.55
CA LYS A 82 6.22 -9.10 -7.97
C LYS A 82 5.35 -8.26 -7.06
N SER A 83 5.88 -7.13 -6.61
CA SER A 83 5.16 -6.10 -5.87
C SER A 83 5.44 -4.75 -6.52
N LYS A 84 4.60 -3.76 -6.25
CA LYS A 84 4.71 -2.43 -6.86
C LYS A 84 4.41 -1.36 -5.82
N ALA A 85 5.19 -0.28 -5.82
CA ALA A 85 4.82 0.96 -5.17
C ALA A 85 4.56 2.05 -6.23
N ARG A 86 3.56 2.90 -6.00
CA ARG A 86 3.31 4.12 -6.78
C ARG A 86 2.98 5.25 -5.83
N VAL A 87 3.50 6.44 -6.15
CA VAL A 87 3.18 7.67 -5.42
C VAL A 87 2.29 8.56 -6.30
N PHE A 88 1.28 9.16 -5.68
CA PHE A 88 0.40 10.18 -6.24
C PHE A 88 0.79 11.53 -5.61
N PRO A 89 1.67 12.30 -6.28
CA PRO A 89 2.36 13.44 -5.65
C PRO A 89 1.46 14.66 -5.42
N GLU A 90 0.32 14.75 -6.10
CA GLU A 90 -0.65 15.85 -5.91
C GLU A 90 -1.60 15.55 -4.74
N MET A 91 -1.86 14.26 -4.50
CA MET A 91 -2.85 13.77 -3.54
C MET A 91 -2.40 13.88 -2.09
N ARG A 92 -3.38 13.97 -1.19
CA ARG A 92 -3.20 13.90 0.27
C ARG A 92 -3.73 12.58 0.80
N HIS A 93 -3.22 12.16 1.95
CA HIS A 93 -3.66 10.97 2.65
C HIS A 93 -5.19 10.90 2.75
N GLY A 94 -5.78 9.79 2.30
CA GLY A 94 -7.23 9.59 2.26
C GLY A 94 -7.92 9.96 0.95
N TRP A 95 -7.20 10.45 -0.08
CA TRP A 95 -7.82 10.95 -1.32
C TRP A 95 -8.78 9.96 -1.98
N VAL A 96 -8.48 8.66 -1.94
CA VAL A 96 -9.27 7.64 -2.65
C VAL A 96 -10.70 7.51 -2.12
N ASN A 97 -10.91 7.66 -0.81
CA ASN A 97 -12.23 7.47 -0.20
C ASN A 97 -12.80 8.72 0.48
N ARG A 98 -12.05 9.83 0.47
CA ARG A 98 -12.46 11.12 1.05
C ARG A 98 -12.37 12.28 0.05
N GLY A 99 -11.77 12.06 -1.12
CA GLY A 99 -11.60 13.08 -2.14
C GLY A 99 -12.93 13.47 -2.78
N ASP A 100 -13.01 14.72 -3.20
CA ASP A 100 -14.12 15.25 -3.99
C ASP A 100 -13.87 14.98 -5.48
N LEU A 101 -14.65 14.08 -6.09
CA LEU A 101 -14.52 13.74 -7.51
C LEU A 101 -14.95 14.86 -8.46
N SER A 102 -15.48 15.98 -7.96
CA SER A 102 -15.66 17.18 -8.79
C SER A 102 -14.36 17.96 -9.01
N ASP A 103 -13.32 17.72 -8.20
CA ASP A 103 -11.97 18.21 -8.45
C ASP A 103 -11.29 17.33 -9.52
N PRO A 104 -10.90 17.89 -10.68
CA PRO A 104 -10.32 17.11 -11.78
C PRO A 104 -9.03 16.36 -11.42
N ALA A 105 -8.23 16.88 -10.47
CA ALA A 105 -7.00 16.21 -10.05
C ALA A 105 -7.31 14.99 -9.18
N ILE A 106 -8.32 15.09 -8.31
CA ILE A 106 -8.76 13.97 -7.46
C ILE A 106 -9.44 12.90 -8.31
N ASP A 107 -10.32 13.29 -9.24
CA ASP A 107 -11.00 12.37 -10.14
C ASP A 107 -10.00 11.53 -10.97
N ARG A 108 -9.07 12.21 -11.63
CA ARG A 108 -7.98 11.57 -12.38
C ARG A 108 -7.19 10.59 -11.52
N ASP A 109 -6.74 11.01 -10.34
CA ASP A 109 -5.86 10.19 -9.49
C ASP A 109 -6.62 9.09 -8.72
N PHE A 110 -7.94 9.24 -8.53
CA PHE A 110 -8.82 8.16 -8.08
C PHE A 110 -8.89 7.06 -9.14
N HIS A 111 -9.20 7.42 -10.38
CA HIS A 111 -9.28 6.47 -11.49
C HIS A 111 -7.93 5.83 -11.79
N ALA A 112 -6.84 6.58 -11.73
CA ALA A 112 -5.50 5.99 -11.85
C ALA A 112 -5.15 5.05 -10.68
N ALA A 113 -5.60 5.30 -9.46
CA ALA A 113 -5.37 4.38 -8.34
C ALA A 113 -6.20 3.10 -8.44
N TRP A 114 -7.44 3.18 -8.93
CA TRP A 114 -8.35 2.04 -9.02
C TRP A 114 -8.22 1.27 -10.33
N ASP A 115 -8.40 1.95 -11.45
CA ASP A 115 -8.59 1.33 -12.76
C ASP A 115 -7.26 0.96 -13.42
N GLU A 116 -6.21 1.78 -13.24
CA GLU A 116 -4.89 1.51 -13.82
C GLU A 116 -4.00 0.63 -12.93
N GLU A 117 -4.26 0.60 -11.62
CA GLU A 117 -3.37 -0.01 -10.63
C GLU A 117 -4.03 -1.16 -9.88
N ALA A 118 -5.06 -0.88 -9.07
CA ALA A 118 -5.63 -1.86 -8.17
C ALA A 118 -6.38 -3.00 -8.89
N LEU A 119 -7.22 -2.67 -9.87
CA LEU A 119 -7.99 -3.67 -10.62
C LEU A 119 -7.08 -4.61 -11.43
N PRO A 120 -6.13 -4.12 -12.24
CA PRO A 120 -5.19 -5.01 -12.95
C PRO A 120 -4.36 -5.87 -11.99
N PHE A 121 -3.85 -5.28 -10.91
CA PHE A 121 -3.07 -6.03 -9.92
C PHE A 121 -3.88 -7.14 -9.24
N LEU A 122 -5.17 -6.90 -8.98
CA LEU A 122 -6.07 -7.93 -8.44
C LEU A 122 -6.31 -9.05 -9.46
N GLN A 123 -6.52 -8.70 -10.74
CA GLN A 123 -6.75 -9.67 -11.82
C GLN A 123 -5.53 -10.57 -12.08
N ASP A 124 -4.31 -10.04 -11.96
CA ASP A 124 -3.07 -10.82 -12.11
C ASP A 124 -2.82 -11.81 -10.95
N HIS A 125 -3.59 -11.69 -9.86
CA HIS A 125 -3.41 -12.45 -8.63
C HIS A 125 -4.67 -13.18 -8.15
N PHE A 126 -5.68 -13.30 -9.02
CA PHE A 126 -6.93 -14.03 -8.79
C PHE A 126 -7.24 -15.02 -9.92
#